data_AF-A0A2J7YUI1-F1
#
_entry.id   AF-A0A2J7YUI1-F1
#
_cell.length_a   1.000
_cell.length_b   1.000
_cell.length_c   1.000
_cell.angle_alpha   90.00
_cell.angle_beta   90.00
_cell.angle_gamma   90.00
#
_symmetry.space_group_name_H-M   'P 1'
#
loop_
_entity.id
_entity.type
_entity.pdbx_description
1 polymer ?
#
loop_
_entity_poly.entity_id
_entity_poly.type
_entity_poly.pdbx_seq_one_letter_code
_entity_poly.pdbx_strand_id
1 'polypeptide(L)' 'MTGPEHTAEAAHTAEETHSAEEPKDPFADEAWRAAIEHAAGCPACRTPGAGCETGERLLRTYEEAARKARSEEGV' A
#
# COMPACT_ATOMS: atom_id res chain seq x y z
N MET A 1 21.79 -33.06 28.45
CA MET A 1 20.90 -31.90 28.33
C MET A 1 21.23 -31.19 27.02
N THR A 2 20.91 -31.81 25.89
CA THR A 2 21.13 -31.24 24.55
C THR A 2 19.81 -30.67 24.06
N GLY A 3 19.72 -29.34 24.03
CA GLY A 3 18.76 -28.61 23.23
C GLY A 3 19.50 -27.39 22.67
N PRO A 4 19.65 -27.26 21.34
CA PRO A 4 20.07 -25.99 20.76
C PRO A 4 18.97 -24.98 21.04
N GLU A 5 19.34 -23.92 21.76
CA GLU A 5 18.46 -22.78 21.97
C GLU A 5 18.01 -22.24 20.62
N HIS A 6 16.69 -22.10 20.50
CA HIS A 6 15.95 -21.71 19.32
C HIS A 6 16.59 -20.50 18.62
N THR A 7 17.46 -20.76 17.66
CA THR A 7 18.01 -19.75 16.74
C THR A 7 17.32 -19.95 15.40
N ALA A 8 16.02 -19.66 15.37
CA ALA A 8 15.24 -19.49 14.15
C ALA A 8 13.88 -18.92 14.55
N GLU A 9 13.73 -17.60 14.49
CA GLU A 9 12.77 -17.09 13.52
C GLU A 9 13.19 -15.70 13.09
N ALA A 10 12.95 -15.44 11.82
CA ALA A 10 13.50 -14.37 11.03
C ALA A 10 13.39 -13.00 11.71
N ALA A 11 14.38 -12.16 11.41
CA ALA A 11 14.25 -10.73 11.53
C ALA A 11 12.88 -10.25 11.03
N HIS A 12 11.97 -9.95 11.96
CA HIS A 12 10.90 -9.00 11.72
C HIS A 12 11.50 -7.59 11.80
N THR A 13 12.45 -7.34 10.90
CA THR A 13 12.89 -6.01 10.49
C THR A 13 12.76 -5.99 8.97
N ALA A 14 11.52 -6.10 8.50
CA ALA A 14 11.02 -5.05 7.63
C ALA A 14 10.34 -4.11 8.61
N GLU A 15 11.07 -3.21 9.26
CA GLU A 15 11.18 -1.86 8.71
C GLU A 15 9.83 -1.43 8.12
N GLU A 16 8.81 -1.46 8.97
CA GLU A 16 7.71 -0.51 8.92
C GLU A 16 8.29 0.88 9.25
N THR A 17 9.25 1.34 8.43
CA THR A 17 9.44 2.77 8.26
C THR A 17 8.23 3.20 7.47
N HIS A 18 7.20 3.61 8.21
CA HIS A 18 6.33 4.66 7.74
C HIS A 18 7.24 5.87 7.51
N SER A 19 7.92 5.90 6.36
CA SER A 19 8.79 6.98 5.93
C SER A 19 7.91 8.16 5.66
N ALA A 20 7.67 8.91 6.72
CA ALA A 20 6.97 10.17 6.74
C ALA A 20 7.81 11.27 6.09
N GLU A 21 8.60 10.99 5.04
CA GLU A 21 9.36 11.97 4.25
C GLU A 21 9.51 11.54 2.77
N GLU A 22 8.56 10.77 2.24
CA GLU A 22 8.39 10.71 0.78
C GLU A 22 7.80 12.07 0.32
N PRO A 23 8.25 12.69 -0.78
CA PRO A 23 7.49 13.76 -1.40
C PRO A 23 6.12 13.18 -1.76
N LYS A 24 5.14 13.36 -0.87
CA LYS A 24 3.76 12.98 -1.09
C LYS A 24 3.27 13.81 -2.26
N ASP A 25 3.40 13.24 -3.45
CA ASP A 25 2.79 13.78 -4.63
C ASP A 25 1.29 13.93 -4.31
N PRO A 26 0.74 15.16 -4.40
CA PRO A 26 -0.62 15.42 -3.96
C PRO A 26 -1.62 14.60 -4.78
N PHE A 27 -1.30 14.25 -6.03
CA PHE A 27 -2.15 13.43 -6.86
C PHE A 27 -2.14 11.95 -6.42
N ALA A 28 -0.99 11.42 -5.98
CA ALA A 28 -0.93 10.10 -5.35
C ALA A 28 -1.72 10.04 -4.03
N ASP A 29 -1.65 11.07 -3.18
CA ASP A 29 -2.41 11.13 -1.91
C ASP A 29 -3.93 11.23 -2.17
N GLU A 30 -4.34 12.05 -3.13
CA GLU A 30 -5.75 12.18 -3.54
C GLU A 30 -6.30 10.88 -4.13
N ALA A 31 -5.55 10.23 -5.02
CA ALA A 31 -5.95 8.95 -5.61
C ALA A 31 -6.08 7.85 -4.56
N TRP A 32 -5.15 7.80 -3.60
CA TRP A 32 -5.19 6.87 -2.47
C TRP A 32 -6.41 7.12 -1.57
N ARG A 33 -6.68 8.38 -1.21
CA ARG A 33 -7.86 8.75 -0.43
C ARG A 33 -9.15 8.36 -1.12
N ALA A 34 -9.28 8.65 -2.42
CA ALA A 34 -10.46 8.27 -3.19
C ALA A 34 -10.68 6.75 -3.23
N ALA A 35 -9.62 5.95 -3.32
CA ALA A 35 -9.70 4.49 -3.25
C ALA A 35 -10.23 4.00 -1.89
N ILE A 36 -9.74 4.57 -0.78
CA ILE A 36 -10.21 4.23 0.57
C ILE A 36 -11.68 4.63 0.76
N GLU A 37 -12.06 5.85 0.38
CA GLU A 37 -13.43 6.33 0.48
C GLU A 37 -14.40 5.45 -0.33
N HIS A 38 -13.98 5.03 -1.53
CA HIS A 38 -14.76 4.11 -2.34
C HIS A 38 -14.92 2.74 -1.68
N ALA A 39 -13.85 2.17 -1.14
CA ALA A 39 -13.90 0.88 -0.46
C ALA A 39 -14.80 0.91 0.79
N ALA A 40 -14.83 2.03 1.51
CA ALA A 40 -15.73 2.23 2.65
C ALA A 40 -17.21 2.27 2.23
N GLY A 41 -17.51 2.90 1.10
CA GLY A 41 -18.88 3.04 0.58
C GLY A 41 -19.40 1.84 -0.23
N CYS A 42 -18.52 1.09 -0.88
CA CYS A 42 -18.90 0.07 -1.86
C CYS A 42 -19.10 -1.31 -1.21
N PRO A 43 -20.30 -1.92 -1.28
CA PRO A 43 -20.55 -3.26 -0.76
C PRO A 43 -19.73 -4.35 -1.48
N ALA A 44 -19.42 -4.15 -2.77
CA ALA A 44 -18.58 -5.07 -3.54
C ALA A 44 -17.16 -5.09 -2.96
N CYS A 45 -16.54 -3.92 -2.75
CA CYS A 45 -15.20 -3.84 -2.15
C CYS A 45 -15.14 -4.38 -0.72
N ARG A 46 -16.26 -4.34 0.03
CA ARG A 46 -16.35 -4.93 1.37
C ARG A 46 -16.51 -6.44 1.37
N THR A 47 -16.86 -7.04 0.23
CA THR A 47 -17.07 -8.49 0.12
C THR A 47 -15.78 -9.14 -0.38
N PRO A 48 -15.13 -10.01 0.42
CA PRO A 48 -13.93 -10.72 -0.03
C PRO A 48 -14.22 -11.50 -1.32
N GLY A 49 -13.38 -11.31 -2.34
CA GLY A 49 -13.52 -12.00 -3.63
C GLY A 49 -14.52 -11.36 -4.60
N ALA A 50 -15.24 -10.30 -4.23
CA ALA A 50 -16.01 -9.50 -5.17
C ALA A 50 -15.11 -8.41 -5.76
N GLY A 51 -14.73 -8.56 -7.02
CA GLY A 51 -14.04 -7.51 -7.78
C GLY A 51 -14.95 -6.30 -7.99
N CYS A 52 -14.39 -5.11 -7.88
CA CYS A 52 -15.09 -3.87 -8.20
C CYS A 52 -14.26 -3.09 -9.22
N GLU A 53 -14.78 -2.96 -10.44
CA GLU A 53 -14.08 -2.27 -11.53
C GLU A 53 -13.69 -0.83 -11.14
N THR A 54 -14.55 -0.12 -10.40
CA THR A 54 -14.27 1.22 -9.91
C THR A 54 -13.13 1.23 -8.90
N GLY A 55 -13.13 0.29 -7.95
CA GLY A 55 -12.03 0.14 -6.99
C GLY A 55 -10.71 -0.20 -7.67
N GLU A 56 -10.72 -1.13 -8.63
CA GLU A 56 -9.55 -1.50 -9.42
C GLU A 56 -9.00 -0.34 -10.25
N ARG A 57 -9.89 0.50 -10.80
CA ARG A 57 -9.49 1.71 -11.51
C ARG A 57 -8.84 2.74 -10.58
N LEU A 58 -9.40 2.94 -9.40
CA LEU A 58 -8.84 3.87 -8.39
C LEU A 58 -7.47 3.41 -7.90
N LEU A 59 -7.31 2.11 -7.63
CA LEU A 59 -6.03 1.53 -7.23
C LEU A 59 -4.97 1.70 -8.33
N ARG A 60 -5.32 1.43 -9.59
CA ARG A 60 -4.40 1.61 -10.72
C ARG A 60 -3.95 3.06 -10.89
N THR A 61 -4.86 4.02 -10.74
CA THR A 61 -4.52 5.45 -10.78
C THR A 61 -3.52 5.81 -9.68
N TYR A 62 -3.74 5.32 -8.46
CA TYR A 62 -2.80 5.49 -7.35
C TYR A 62 -1.43 4.86 -7.67
N GLU A 63 -1.39 3.62 -8.16
CA GLU A 63 -0.14 2.94 -8.50
C GLU A 63 0.66 3.69 -9.58
N GLU A 64 -0.01 4.24 -10.59
CA GLU A 64 0.62 5.06 -11.62
C GLU A 64 1.15 6.37 -11.07
N ALA A 65 0.39 7.03 -10.18
CA ALA A 65 0.81 8.25 -9.49
C ALA A 65 2.02 8.00 -8.59
N ALA A 66 1.97 6.95 -7.78
CA ALA A 66 3.05 6.52 -6.92
C ALA A 66 4.31 6.20 -7.75
N ARG A 67 4.19 5.47 -8.87
CA ARG A 67 5.33 5.20 -9.75
C ARG A 67 5.99 6.49 -10.29
N LYS A 68 5.18 7.47 -10.66
CA LYS A 68 5.68 8.77 -11.14
C LYS A 68 6.41 9.54 -10.05
N ALA A 69 5.79 9.67 -8.87
CA ALA A 69 6.41 10.29 -7.69
C ALA A 69 7.77 9.66 -7.37
N ARG A 70 7.86 8.31 -7.43
CA ARG A 70 9.10 7.54 -7.21
C ARG A 70 10.13 7.66 -8.34
N SER A 71 9.71 8.04 -9.54
CA SER A 71 10.61 8.27 -10.68
C SER A 71 11.14 9.70 -10.70
N GLU A 72 10.36 10.66 -10.19
CA GLU A 72 10.70 12.08 -10.12
C GLU A 72 11.57 12.43 -8.90
N GLU A 73 11.54 11.63 -7.83
CA GLU A 73 12.43 11.76 -6.65
C GLU A 73 13.89 11.32 -6.91
N GLY A 74 14.18 10.72 -8.07
CA GLY A 74 15.47 10.08 -8.38
C GLY A 74 16.41 10.85 -9.33
N VAL A 75 16.21 12.15 -9.55
CA VAL A 75 17.03 12.99 -10.45
C VAL A 75 17.79 14.10 -9.73
#